data_AF-A0A4R5KL97-F1
#
_entry.id   AF-A0A4R5KL97-F1
#
_cell.length_a   1.000
_cell.length_b   1.000
_cell.length_c   1.000
_cell.angle_alpha   90.00
_cell.angle_beta   90.00
_cell.angle_gamma   90.00
#
_symmetry.space_group_name_H-M   'P 1'
#
loop_
_entity.id
_entity.type
_entity.pdbx_description
1 polymer ?
#
loop_
_entity_poly.entity_id
_entity_poly.type
_entity_poly.pdbx_seq_one_letter_code
_entity_poly.pdbx_strand_id
1 'polypeptide(L)'
;MTERFPNPDLEQAIKDKFAGLTDADIIRRMNAAPDFGYDDEAVELNRRLGSVGLSWRWSRQNRVLIFDPAEEVQPNSDEPL
;
A
#
# COMPACT_ATOMS: atom_id res chain seq x y z
N MET A 1 7.81 27.41 10.03
CA MET A 1 6.65 26.50 10.06
C MET A 1 5.49 27.28 9.49
N THR A 2 5.14 27.08 8.22
CA THR A 2 4.00 27.75 7.60
C THR A 2 2.79 26.85 7.83
N GLU A 3 1.90 27.24 8.74
CA GLU A 3 0.60 26.59 8.89
C GLU A 3 -0.13 26.66 7.56
N ARG A 4 -0.42 25.49 6.95
CA ARG A 4 -1.30 25.41 5.77
C ARG A 4 -2.72 25.68 6.25
N PHE A 5 -3.13 26.94 6.25
CA PHE A 5 -4.55 27.28 6.31
C PHE A 5 -5.24 26.69 5.07
N PRO A 6 -6.42 26.06 5.21
CA PRO A 6 -7.15 25.56 4.05
C PRO A 6 -7.46 26.74 3.14
N ASN A 7 -7.09 26.64 1.87
CA ASN A 7 -7.41 27.65 0.87
C ASN A 7 -8.95 27.61 0.67
N PRO A 8 -9.69 28.66 1.03
CA PRO A 8 -11.16 28.66 0.99
C PRO A 8 -11.71 28.43 -0.43
N ASP A 9 -10.99 28.87 -1.46
CA ASP A 9 -11.38 28.65 -2.86
C ASP A 9 -11.28 27.17 -3.24
N LEU A 10 -10.29 26.46 -2.69
CA LEU A 10 -10.13 25.02 -2.88
C LEU A 10 -11.22 24.25 -2.13
N GLU A 11 -11.56 24.68 -0.92
CA GLU A 11 -12.60 24.04 -0.12
C GLU A 11 -13.98 24.15 -0.80
N GLN A 12 -14.30 25.33 -1.34
CA GLN A 12 -15.55 25.52 -2.08
C GLN A 12 -15.56 24.70 -3.37
N ALA A 13 -14.46 24.68 -4.13
CA ALA A 13 -14.36 23.87 -5.34
C ALA A 13 -14.51 22.35 -5.06
N ILE A 14 -14.01 21.88 -3.92
CA ILE A 14 -14.20 20.49 -3.47
C ILE A 14 -15.68 20.27 -3.13
N LYS A 15 -16.31 21.15 -2.35
CA LYS A 15 -17.73 21.03 -1.98
C LYS A 15 -18.63 20.98 -3.22
N ASP A 16 -18.39 21.85 -4.20
CA ASP A 16 -19.18 21.88 -5.44
C ASP A 16 -18.96 20.61 -6.28
N LYS A 17 -17.72 20.10 -6.34
CA LYS A 17 -17.38 18.88 -7.07
C LYS A 17 -18.07 17.63 -6.50
N PHE A 18 -18.24 17.57 -5.18
CA PHE A 18 -18.88 16.45 -4.49
C PHE A 18 -20.34 16.72 -4.11
N ALA A 19 -20.88 17.89 -4.46
CA ALA A 19 -22.27 18.24 -4.19
C ALA A 19 -23.22 17.24 -4.84
N GLY A 20 -24.11 16.65 -4.04
CA GLY A 20 -25.09 15.67 -4.51
C GLY A 20 -24.58 14.23 -4.60
N LEU A 21 -23.34 13.95 -4.19
CA LEU A 21 -22.85 12.59 -4.00
C LEU A 21 -23.05 12.14 -2.57
N THR A 22 -23.51 10.90 -2.40
CA THR A 22 -23.49 10.27 -1.09
C THR A 22 -22.10 9.69 -0.81
N ASP A 23 -21.79 9.46 0.47
CA ASP A 23 -20.56 8.75 0.85
C ASP A 23 -20.45 7.39 0.15
N ALA A 24 -21.58 6.70 -0.04
CA ALA A 24 -21.62 5.42 -0.76
C ALA A 24 -21.21 5.56 -2.23
N ASP A 25 -21.57 6.67 -2.89
CA ASP A 25 -21.16 6.95 -4.28
C ASP A 25 -19.68 7.27 -4.37
N ILE A 26 -19.14 8.00 -3.39
CA ILE A 26 -17.71 8.31 -3.30
C ILE A 26 -16.92 7.02 -3.11
N ILE A 27 -17.31 6.17 -2.15
CA ILE A 27 -16.66 4.88 -1.88
C ILE A 27 -16.71 3.97 -3.11
N ARG A 28 -17.86 3.90 -3.80
CA ARG A 28 -17.99 3.12 -5.04
C ARG A 28 -17.04 3.62 -6.13
N ARG A 29 -16.88 4.93 -6.28
CA ARG A 29 -15.94 5.53 -7.25
C ARG A 29 -14.49 5.23 -6.90
N MET A 30 -14.11 5.30 -5.62
CA MET A 30 -12.76 4.95 -5.16
C MET A 30 -12.43 3.48 -5.44
N ASN A 31 -13.33 2.57 -5.09
CA ASN A 31 -13.13 1.13 -5.32
C ASN A 31 -13.10 0.75 -6.81
N ALA A 32 -13.73 1.55 -7.67
CA ALA A 32 -13.73 1.35 -9.12
C ALA A 32 -12.54 2.03 -9.82
N ALA A 33 -11.70 2.77 -9.09
CA ALA A 33 -10.57 3.46 -9.67
C ALA A 33 -9.51 2.42 -10.12
N PRO A 34 -9.02 2.49 -11.38
CA PRO A 34 -8.09 1.48 -11.93
C PRO A 34 -6.77 1.33 -11.17
N ASP A 35 -6.38 2.38 -10.45
CA ASP A 35 -5.16 2.50 -9.64
C ASP A 35 -5.36 2.07 -8.19
N PHE A 36 -6.60 1.97 -7.69
CA PHE A 36 -6.87 1.53 -6.32
C PHE A 36 -6.45 0.08 -6.03
N GLY A 37 -6.24 -0.73 -7.08
CA GLY A 37 -5.70 -2.08 -6.98
C GLY A 37 -4.19 -2.19 -7.20
N TYR A 38 -3.53 -1.11 -7.64
CA TYR A 38 -2.08 -1.08 -7.83
C TYR A 38 -1.46 -0.45 -6.58
N ASP A 39 -1.18 -1.30 -5.60
CA ASP A 39 -0.55 -0.92 -4.33
C ASP A 39 0.88 -0.41 -4.62
N ASP A 40 1.00 0.90 -4.83
CA ASP A 40 2.28 1.58 -5.05
C ASP A 40 3.21 1.42 -3.84
N GLU A 41 2.64 1.22 -2.64
CA GLU A 41 3.38 0.87 -1.45
C GLU A 41 4.05 -0.50 -1.60
N ALA A 42 3.35 -1.51 -2.12
CA ALA A 42 3.93 -2.84 -2.39
C ALA A 42 5.05 -2.77 -3.45
N VAL A 43 4.88 -1.96 -4.50
CA VAL A 43 5.90 -1.76 -5.54
C VAL A 43 7.14 -1.06 -4.98
N GLU A 44 6.95 0.01 -4.21
CA GLU A 44 8.04 0.74 -3.58
C GLU A 44 8.72 -0.09 -2.48
N LEU A 45 7.96 -0.89 -1.73
CA LEU A 45 8.49 -1.81 -0.72
C LEU A 45 9.35 -2.91 -1.36
N ASN A 46 8.88 -3.50 -2.47
CA ASN A 46 9.68 -4.43 -3.28
C ASN A 46 10.97 -3.78 -3.77
N ARG A 47 10.89 -2.55 -4.31
CA ARG A 47 12.06 -1.82 -4.81
C ARG A 47 13.09 -1.55 -3.70
N ARG A 48 12.64 -1.12 -2.52
CA ARG A 48 13.51 -0.81 -1.38
C ARG A 48 14.16 -2.06 -0.80
N LEU A 49 13.38 -3.09 -0.50
CA LEU A 49 13.90 -4.31 0.11
C LEU A 49 14.78 -5.08 -0.86
N GLY A 50 14.41 -5.15 -2.15
CA GLY A 50 15.26 -5.75 -3.17
C GLY A 50 16.63 -5.07 -3.31
N SER A 51 16.73 -3.76 -3.05
CA SER A 51 18.01 -3.04 -3.09
C SER A 51 19.00 -3.45 -1.98
N VAL A 52 18.51 -4.06 -0.92
CA VAL A 52 19.30 -4.54 0.23
C VAL A 52 19.25 -6.07 0.36
N GLY A 53 18.74 -6.77 -0.66
CA GLY A 53 18.66 -8.24 -0.67
C GLY A 53 17.56 -8.84 0.21
N LEU A 54 16.65 -8.02 0.74
CA LEU A 54 15.54 -8.47 1.59
C LEU A 54 14.26 -8.66 0.78
N SER A 55 13.33 -9.44 1.33
CA SER A 55 11.99 -9.65 0.78
C SER A 55 10.92 -9.46 1.86
N TRP A 56 9.66 -9.45 1.47
CA TRP A 56 8.54 -9.33 2.41
C TRP A 56 7.32 -10.15 2.01
N ARG A 57 6.45 -10.41 2.98
CA ARG A 57 5.15 -11.05 2.78
C ARG A 57 4.15 -10.64 3.86
N TRP A 58 2.86 -10.79 3.55
CA TRP A 58 1.80 -10.67 4.54
C TRP A 58 1.78 -11.89 5.47
N SER A 59 1.70 -11.65 6.77
CA SER A 59 1.36 -12.67 7.76
C SER A 59 -0.13 -12.98 7.75
N ARG A 60 -0.52 -14.11 8.33
CA ARG A 60 -1.94 -14.47 8.54
C ARG A 60 -2.69 -13.49 9.45
N GLN A 61 -1.98 -12.60 10.13
CA GLN A 61 -2.52 -11.59 11.03
C GLN A 61 -2.49 -10.19 10.40
N ASN A 62 -2.39 -10.10 9.06
CA ASN A 62 -2.32 -8.85 8.31
C ASN A 62 -1.18 -7.93 8.76
N ARG A 63 0.00 -8.53 9.04
CA ARG A 63 1.24 -7.78 9.33
C ARG A 63 2.25 -8.00 8.21
N VAL A 64 3.03 -6.98 7.91
CA VAL A 64 4.18 -7.10 6.99
C VAL A 64 5.32 -7.80 7.73
N LEU A 65 5.83 -8.89 7.15
CA LEU A 65 7.03 -9.59 7.61
C LEU A 65 8.16 -9.35 6.60
N ILE A 66 9.32 -8.92 7.06
CA ILE A 66 10.54 -8.73 6.27
C ILE A 66 11.49 -9.87 6.60
N PHE A 67 12.12 -10.47 5.60
CA PHE A 67 13.01 -11.61 5.77
C PHE A 67 14.14 -11.60 4.74
N ASP A 68 15.23 -12.30 5.06
CA ASP A 68 16.29 -12.60 4.10
C ASP A 68 15.90 -13.89 3.33
N PRO A 69 15.67 -13.83 2.02
CA PRO A 69 15.34 -15.01 1.23
C PRO A 69 16.48 -16.05 1.18
N ALA A 70 17.74 -15.66 1.40
CA ALA A 70 18.86 -16.60 1.47
C ALA A 70 18.89 -17.40 2.78
N GLU A 71 18.35 -16.87 3.87
CA GLU A 71 18.25 -17.59 5.15
C GLU A 71 17.08 -18.59 5.18
N GLU A 72 16.03 -18.39 4.37
CA GLU A 72 14.90 -19.34 4.28
C GLU A 72 15.21 -20.60 3.45
N VAL A 73 16.25 -20.61 2.61
CA VAL A 73 16.66 -21.78 1.80
C VAL A 73 17.64 -22.66 2.60
N GLN A 74 17.14 -23.34 3.63
CA GLN A 74 17.79 -24.55 4.15
C GLN A 74 16.80 -25.72 4.11
N PRO A 75 16.75 -26.48 3.00
CA PRO A 75 16.27 -27.85 3.09
C PRO A 75 17.30 -28.64 3.90
N ASN A 76 16.87 -29.23 5.02
CA ASN A 76 17.63 -30.27 5.71
C ASN A 76 18.03 -31.35 4.69
N SER A 77 19.28 -31.32 4.24
CA SER A 77 19.85 -32.32 3.33
C SER A 77 20.65 -33.37 4.12
N ASP A 78 20.11 -33.80 5.25
CA ASP A 78 20.66 -34.87 6.09
C ASP A 78 19.54 -35.82 6.54
N GLU A 79 19.00 -36.61 5.60
CA GLU A 79 18.42 -37.92 5.94
C GLU A 79 19.09 -38.98 5.05
N PRO A 80 19.81 -39.96 5.62
CA PRO A 80 20.34 -41.08 4.84
C PRO A 80 19.20 -42.06 4.51
N LEU A 81 19.27 -42.64 3.31
CA LEU A 81 18.43 -43.75 2.82
C LEU A 81 18.58 -45.02 3.67
#